data_AF-A0A8J5UA10-F1
#
_entry.id   AF-A0A8J5UA10-F1
#
_cell.length_a   1.000
_cell.length_b   1.000
_cell.length_c   1.000
_cell.angle_alpha   90.00
_cell.angle_beta   90.00
_cell.angle_gamma   90.00
#
_symmetry.space_group_name_H-M   'P 1'
#
loop_
_entity.id
_entity.type
_entity.pdbx_description
1 polymer ?
#
loop_
_entity_poly.entity_id
_entity_poly.type
_entity_poly.pdbx_seq_one_letter_code
_entity_poly.pdbx_strand_id
1 'polypeptide(L)'
;MKDYMATGNTGRFLGLFSTFVNAAFSYAGVEIVAVASGESKNPKRNLPKAARRIFWRILFFYSLGSLAIGVLVPYTEPSLLSQQAAGVKTAAASPWVIAIQRASIPALPSIINAVILSSALSSGNAFLYTGSHYLLALASNGHAPKILLKTTTAGNPIYCVAVTSIFSLLTYLSVSSGPNQIFPWFQSLSTMCTLQTWSSICVAYLHFYGALKANHVDRGTLVHRAPLQPYGTIIILIFFLIIIVFNGFAIFFPRNWEVYNFVTAYIGIPIFFILLFGFKLLNRTHWLPCSERDLYTGKAEIDALDEIWEHDKPKNSWQRIFELYCLGYASCESIQTYHIRECFISL
;
A
#
# COMPACT_ATOMS: atom_id res chain seq x y z
N MET A 1 -14.21 23.26 9.22
CA MET A 1 -12.85 22.87 8.79
C MET A 1 -11.92 24.02 9.15
N LYS A 2 -10.82 23.75 9.83
CA LYS A 2 -9.83 24.78 10.18
C LYS A 2 -9.01 25.14 8.94
N ASP A 3 -8.72 26.42 8.78
CA ASP A 3 -7.91 26.94 7.69
C ASP A 3 -6.46 26.41 7.81
N TYR A 4 -5.88 25.94 6.71
CA TYR A 4 -4.52 25.40 6.64
C TYR A 4 -3.65 26.28 5.73
N MET A 5 -2.62 26.90 6.29
CA MET A 5 -1.58 27.74 5.63
C MET A 5 -2.07 29.02 4.92
N ALA A 6 -3.31 29.08 4.46
CA ALA A 6 -3.97 30.27 3.92
C ALA A 6 -5.31 30.50 4.64
N THR A 7 -5.89 31.69 4.53
CA THR A 7 -7.22 31.99 5.10
C THR A 7 -8.34 31.80 4.06
N GLY A 8 -9.54 31.47 4.53
CA GLY A 8 -10.73 31.37 3.68
C GLY A 8 -10.84 30.07 2.88
N ASN A 9 -11.50 30.12 1.71
CA ASN A 9 -11.81 28.92 0.91
C ASN A 9 -10.55 28.17 0.46
N THR A 10 -9.49 28.90 0.12
CA THR A 10 -8.18 28.33 -0.24
C THR A 10 -7.57 27.56 0.93
N GLY A 11 -7.58 28.13 2.14
CA GLY A 11 -7.09 27.47 3.34
C GLY A 11 -7.81 26.16 3.67
N ARG A 12 -9.12 26.12 3.45
CA ARG A 12 -9.94 24.92 3.64
C ARG A 12 -9.64 23.85 2.60
N PHE A 13 -9.47 24.24 1.33
CA PHE A 13 -9.08 23.32 0.26
C PHE A 13 -7.69 22.71 0.51
N LEU A 14 -6.70 23.51 0.90
CA LEU A 14 -5.37 23.01 1.24
C LEU A 14 -5.41 22.09 2.46
N GLY A 15 -6.27 22.40 3.44
CA GLY A 15 -6.55 21.53 4.57
C GLY A 15 -7.07 20.17 4.13
N LEU A 16 -8.10 20.15 3.27
CA LEU A 16 -8.62 18.92 2.67
C LEU A 16 -7.52 18.15 1.93
N PHE A 17 -6.76 18.82 1.08
CA PHE A 17 -5.72 18.18 0.29
C PHE A 17 -4.62 17.54 1.16
N SER A 18 -4.20 18.22 2.23
CA SER A 18 -3.23 17.69 3.20
C SER A 18 -3.69 16.38 3.86
N THR A 19 -5.01 16.16 3.98
CA THR A 19 -5.54 14.90 4.52
C THR A 19 -5.38 13.73 3.56
N PHE A 20 -5.41 13.96 2.24
CA PHE A 20 -5.21 12.88 1.26
C PHE A 20 -3.79 12.30 1.34
N VAL A 21 -2.78 13.13 1.61
CA VAL A 21 -1.40 12.68 1.81
C VAL A 21 -1.28 11.76 3.04
N ASN A 22 -1.84 12.18 4.18
CA ASN A 22 -1.83 11.37 5.40
C ASN A 22 -2.69 10.11 5.26
N ALA A 23 -3.79 10.19 4.51
CA ALA A 23 -4.61 9.03 4.19
C ALA A 23 -3.83 8.03 3.33
N ALA A 24 -3.11 8.47 2.29
CA ALA A 24 -2.30 7.59 1.45
C ALA A 24 -1.29 6.78 2.26
N PHE A 25 -0.59 7.41 3.22
CA PHE A 25 0.26 6.70 4.18
C PHE A 25 -0.50 5.62 4.98
N SER A 26 -1.69 5.96 5.47
CA SER A 26 -2.51 5.05 6.29
C SER A 26 -3.01 3.83 5.52
N TYR A 27 -3.18 3.96 4.19
CA TYR A 27 -3.57 2.86 3.31
C TYR A 27 -2.38 2.08 2.73
N ALA A 28 -1.14 2.44 3.07
CA ALA A 28 0.04 1.69 2.62
C ALA A 28 -0.01 0.23 3.10
N GLY A 29 0.39 -0.71 2.25
CA GLY A 29 0.41 -2.14 2.57
C GLY A 29 -0.87 -2.90 2.19
N VAL A 30 -1.84 -2.27 1.52
CA VAL A 30 -2.97 -3.01 0.91
C VAL A 30 -2.49 -4.03 -0.13
N GLU A 31 -1.35 -3.78 -0.76
CA GLU A 31 -0.69 -4.67 -1.72
C GLU A 31 -0.08 -5.94 -1.08
N ILE A 32 0.07 -5.99 0.25
CA ILE A 32 0.61 -7.16 0.96
C ILE A 32 -0.25 -8.40 0.71
N VAL A 33 -1.56 -8.23 0.50
CA VAL A 33 -2.47 -9.34 0.16
C VAL A 33 -2.06 -10.05 -1.14
N ALA A 34 -1.49 -9.31 -2.10
CA ALA A 34 -1.00 -9.88 -3.35
C ALA A 34 0.31 -10.65 -3.13
N VAL A 35 1.20 -10.16 -2.25
CA VAL A 35 2.44 -10.86 -1.89
C VAL A 35 2.12 -12.18 -1.17
N ALA A 36 1.26 -12.12 -0.16
CA ALA A 36 0.83 -13.29 0.59
C ALA A 36 0.04 -14.30 -0.26
N SER A 37 -0.49 -13.88 -1.42
CA SER A 37 -1.24 -14.78 -2.32
C SER A 37 -0.36 -15.87 -2.93
N GLY A 38 0.95 -15.63 -3.11
CA GLY A 38 1.90 -16.62 -3.64
C GLY A 38 2.08 -17.83 -2.73
N GLU A 39 1.80 -17.69 -1.45
CA GLU A 39 1.93 -18.75 -0.43
C GLU A 39 0.55 -19.20 0.10
N SER A 40 -0.53 -18.60 -0.38
CA SER A 40 -1.88 -18.86 0.09
C SER A 40 -2.47 -20.11 -0.55
N LYS A 41 -3.18 -20.92 0.24
CA LYS A 41 -4.00 -22.03 -0.28
C LYS A 41 -5.10 -21.48 -1.18
N ASN A 42 -5.34 -22.10 -2.33
CA ASN A 42 -6.33 -21.68 -3.35
C ASN A 42 -6.39 -20.14 -3.53
N PRO A 43 -5.38 -19.52 -4.16
CA PRO A 43 -5.30 -18.07 -4.30
C PRO A 43 -6.43 -17.51 -5.17
N LYS A 44 -6.92 -18.27 -6.17
CA LYS A 44 -8.01 -17.83 -7.06
C LYS A 44 -9.29 -17.50 -6.29
N ARG A 45 -9.68 -18.32 -5.31
CA ARG A 45 -10.86 -18.05 -4.46
C ARG A 45 -10.54 -17.10 -3.30
N ASN A 46 -9.40 -17.30 -2.64
CA ASN A 46 -9.11 -16.63 -1.38
C ASN A 46 -8.64 -15.18 -1.57
N LEU A 47 -7.94 -14.86 -2.65
CA LEU A 47 -7.44 -13.50 -2.90
C LEU A 47 -8.59 -12.49 -3.11
N PRO A 48 -9.59 -12.71 -3.98
CA PRO A 48 -10.71 -11.77 -4.14
C PRO A 48 -11.53 -11.63 -2.85
N LYS A 49 -11.70 -12.73 -2.10
CA LYS A 49 -12.42 -12.75 -0.82
C LYS A 49 -11.66 -11.94 0.25
N ALA A 50 -10.34 -12.09 0.32
CA ALA A 50 -9.48 -11.33 1.22
C ALA A 50 -9.48 -9.84 0.86
N ALA A 51 -9.29 -9.48 -0.41
CA ALA A 51 -9.29 -8.10 -0.88
C ALA A 51 -10.58 -7.35 -0.51
N ARG A 52 -11.74 -7.98 -0.73
CA ARG A 52 -13.04 -7.37 -0.37
C ARG A 52 -13.23 -7.23 1.13
N ARG A 53 -12.78 -8.21 1.92
CA ARG A 53 -12.81 -8.13 3.39
C ARG A 53 -11.95 -6.98 3.90
N ILE A 54 -10.73 -6.85 3.36
CA ILE A 54 -9.81 -5.77 3.72
C ILE A 54 -10.44 -4.41 3.42
N PHE A 55 -11.05 -4.25 2.23
CA PHE A 55 -11.74 -3.01 1.85
C PHE A 55 -12.80 -2.60 2.88
N TRP A 56 -13.77 -3.48 3.18
CA TRP A 56 -14.82 -3.17 4.15
C TRP A 56 -14.28 -2.97 5.56
N ARG A 57 -13.30 -3.79 5.96
CA ARG A 57 -12.66 -3.70 7.27
C ARG A 57 -12.01 -2.34 7.47
N ILE A 58 -11.23 -1.88 6.50
CA ILE A 58 -10.58 -0.57 6.57
C ILE A 58 -11.64 0.54 6.54
N LEU A 59 -12.62 0.47 5.63
CA LEU A 59 -13.68 1.47 5.53
C LEU A 59 -14.42 1.65 6.86
N PHE A 60 -14.88 0.56 7.48
CA PHE A 60 -15.60 0.63 8.75
C PHE A 60 -14.71 1.09 9.90
N PHE A 61 -13.53 0.50 10.10
CA PHE A 61 -12.69 0.89 11.25
C PHE A 61 -12.14 2.31 11.12
N TYR A 62 -11.80 2.77 9.92
CA TYR A 62 -11.28 4.13 9.73
C TYR A 62 -12.40 5.17 9.83
N SER A 63 -13.57 4.90 9.26
CA SER A 63 -14.71 5.83 9.31
C SER A 63 -15.33 5.88 10.71
N LEU A 64 -15.58 4.73 11.34
CA LEU A 64 -16.13 4.68 12.69
C LEU A 64 -15.12 5.16 13.73
N GLY A 65 -13.84 4.85 13.56
CA GLY A 65 -12.78 5.32 14.43
C GLY A 65 -12.61 6.84 14.37
N SER A 66 -12.57 7.42 13.17
CA SER A 66 -12.52 8.88 13.01
C SER A 66 -13.78 9.58 13.51
N LEU A 67 -14.97 9.00 13.30
CA LEU A 67 -16.23 9.49 13.85
C LEU A 67 -16.20 9.46 15.39
N ALA A 68 -15.79 8.36 16.00
CA ALA A 68 -15.70 8.22 17.45
C ALA A 68 -14.76 9.28 18.06
N ILE A 69 -13.56 9.46 17.49
CA ILE A 69 -12.63 10.50 17.93
C ILE A 69 -13.25 11.89 17.74
N GLY A 70 -13.91 12.15 16.61
CA GLY A 70 -14.53 13.44 16.32
C GLY A 70 -15.65 13.82 17.27
N VAL A 71 -16.36 12.83 17.84
CA VAL A 71 -17.37 13.05 18.89
C VAL A 71 -16.73 13.23 20.27
N LEU A 72 -15.64 12.51 20.56
CA LEU A 72 -15.00 12.51 21.88
C LEU A 72 -14.07 13.71 22.12
N VAL A 73 -13.41 14.22 21.07
CA VAL A 73 -12.43 15.30 21.20
C VAL A 73 -12.80 16.45 20.25
N PRO A 74 -13.12 17.64 20.78
CA PRO A 74 -13.42 18.78 19.93
C PRO A 74 -12.15 19.21 19.17
N TYR A 75 -12.31 19.62 17.91
CA TYR A 75 -11.19 20.08 17.06
C TYR A 75 -10.48 21.35 17.60
N THR A 76 -11.06 22.01 18.60
CA THR A 76 -10.52 23.20 19.28
C THR A 76 -9.75 22.86 20.55
N GLU A 77 -9.55 21.58 20.87
CA GLU A 77 -8.94 21.16 22.12
C GLU A 77 -7.47 21.63 22.20
N PRO A 78 -7.06 22.31 23.30
CA PRO A 78 -5.72 22.89 23.42
C PRO A 78 -4.56 21.88 23.40
N SER A 79 -4.73 20.69 23.95
CA SER A 79 -3.73 19.59 23.92
C SER A 79 -3.49 19.09 22.50
N LEU A 80 -4.55 18.91 21.68
CA LEU A 80 -4.45 18.59 20.26
C LEU A 80 -3.78 19.72 19.48
N LEU A 81 -4.20 20.96 19.72
CA LEU A 81 -3.68 22.12 19.01
C LEU A 81 -2.24 22.44 19.38
N SER A 82 -1.86 22.30 20.65
CA SER A 82 -0.50 22.49 21.13
C SER A 82 0.43 21.40 20.62
N GLN A 83 0.00 20.14 20.56
CA GLN A 83 0.78 19.06 19.98
C GLN A 83 0.94 19.21 18.46
N GLN A 84 -0.12 19.62 17.76
CA GLN A 84 -0.06 19.93 16.32
C GLN A 84 0.85 21.14 16.04
N ALA A 85 0.80 22.18 16.86
CA ALA A 85 1.65 23.36 16.74
C ALA A 85 3.12 23.06 17.13
N ALA A 86 3.35 22.17 18.09
CA ALA A 86 4.68 21.74 18.51
C ALA A 86 5.28 20.65 17.61
N GLY A 87 4.55 20.17 16.59
CA GLY A 87 5.00 19.09 15.71
C GLY A 87 5.22 17.75 16.43
N VAL A 88 4.63 17.57 17.61
CA VAL A 88 4.84 16.39 18.45
C VAL A 88 3.98 15.25 17.90
N LYS A 89 4.64 14.23 17.35
CA LYS A 89 4.01 13.03 16.77
C LYS A 89 4.30 11.79 17.63
N THR A 90 4.21 11.91 18.95
CA THR A 90 4.40 10.78 19.86
C THR A 90 3.10 10.01 20.07
N ALA A 91 3.19 8.75 20.51
CA ALA A 91 2.00 7.95 20.86
C ALA A 91 1.13 8.62 21.94
N ALA A 92 1.74 9.39 22.84
CA ALA A 92 1.05 10.19 23.85
C ALA A 92 0.24 11.36 23.28
N ALA A 93 0.57 11.81 22.07
CA ALA A 93 -0.19 12.82 21.32
C ALA A 93 -1.34 12.24 20.49
N SER A 94 -1.61 10.93 20.63
CA SER A 94 -2.72 10.27 19.94
C SER A 94 -4.07 10.83 20.43
N PRO A 95 -4.99 11.20 19.52
CA PRO A 95 -6.34 11.64 19.88
C PRO A 95 -7.10 10.64 20.76
N TRP A 96 -6.82 9.34 20.63
CA TRP A 96 -7.39 8.30 21.49
C TRP A 96 -6.92 8.41 22.94
N VAL A 97 -5.64 8.72 23.16
CA VAL A 97 -5.08 8.91 24.50
C VAL A 97 -5.65 10.18 25.12
N ILE A 98 -5.75 11.26 24.34
CA ILE A 98 -6.32 12.55 24.78
C ILE A 98 -7.80 12.40 25.15
N ALA A 99 -8.59 11.67 24.36
CA ALA A 99 -10.00 11.39 24.66
C ALA A 99 -10.18 10.73 26.03
N ILE A 100 -9.27 9.82 26.39
CA ILE A 100 -9.35 9.02 27.61
C ILE A 100 -8.79 9.76 28.82
N GLN A 101 -7.76 10.57 28.61
CA GLN A 101 -7.33 11.55 29.62
C GLN A 101 -8.47 12.51 29.95
N ARG A 102 -9.21 13.00 28.95
CA ARG A 102 -10.41 13.82 29.16
C ARG A 102 -11.51 13.06 29.90
N ALA A 103 -11.70 11.77 29.61
CA ALA A 103 -12.62 10.91 30.34
C ALA A 103 -12.16 10.57 31.78
N SER A 104 -10.95 11.01 32.19
CA SER A 104 -10.39 10.82 33.53
C SER A 104 -10.31 9.36 33.99
N ILE A 105 -10.00 8.42 33.07
CA ILE A 105 -9.86 7.00 33.40
C ILE A 105 -8.37 6.67 33.60
N PRO A 106 -7.89 6.41 34.83
CA PRO A 106 -6.45 6.43 35.15
C PRO A 106 -5.63 5.28 34.54
N ALA A 107 -6.19 4.07 34.40
CA ALA A 107 -5.43 2.91 33.89
C ALA A 107 -5.43 2.81 32.35
N LEU A 108 -6.41 3.42 31.69
CA LEU A 108 -6.70 3.19 30.28
C LEU A 108 -5.68 3.82 29.30
N PRO A 109 -5.05 4.98 29.58
CA PRO A 109 -3.97 5.53 28.74
C PRO A 109 -2.79 4.57 28.57
N SER A 110 -2.36 3.92 29.65
CA SER A 110 -1.24 2.97 29.63
C SER A 110 -1.57 1.72 28.82
N ILE A 111 -2.81 1.21 28.94
CA ILE A 111 -3.29 0.07 28.14
C ILE A 111 -3.28 0.43 26.66
N ILE A 112 -3.76 1.62 26.29
CA ILE A 112 -3.78 2.05 24.88
C ILE A 112 -2.38 2.23 24.32
N ASN A 113 -1.47 2.82 25.09
CA ASN A 113 -0.08 2.92 24.65
C ASN A 113 0.53 1.53 24.44
N ALA A 114 0.26 0.56 25.31
CA ALA A 114 0.70 -0.83 25.13
C ALA A 114 0.12 -1.47 23.86
N VAL A 115 -1.17 -1.23 23.57
CA VAL A 115 -1.83 -1.72 22.35
C VAL A 115 -1.27 -1.05 21.09
N ILE A 116 -0.99 0.25 21.12
CA ILE A 116 -0.37 0.99 20.00
C ILE A 116 1.02 0.42 19.73
N LEU A 117 1.83 0.17 20.77
CA LEU A 117 3.17 -0.40 20.63
C LEU A 117 3.15 -1.83 20.08
N SER A 118 2.25 -2.69 20.58
CA SER A 118 2.12 -4.05 20.06
C SER A 118 1.64 -4.07 18.61
N SER A 119 0.73 -3.17 18.25
CA SER A 119 0.28 -2.97 16.87
C SER A 119 1.42 -2.47 15.96
N ALA A 120 2.25 -1.54 16.44
CA ALA A 120 3.40 -1.03 15.69
C ALA A 120 4.44 -2.14 15.43
N LEU A 121 4.73 -2.98 16.44
CA LEU A 121 5.62 -4.13 16.30
C LEU A 121 5.07 -5.15 15.28
N SER A 122 3.76 -5.44 15.34
CA SER A 122 3.11 -6.33 14.37
C SER A 122 3.20 -5.78 12.94
N SER A 123 2.96 -4.49 12.75
CA SER A 123 3.10 -3.83 11.45
C SER A 123 4.54 -3.89 10.94
N GLY A 124 5.53 -3.67 11.82
CA GLY A 124 6.95 -3.78 11.48
C GLY A 124 7.32 -5.18 10.98
N ASN A 125 6.81 -6.23 11.64
CA ASN A 125 7.01 -7.61 11.19
C ASN A 125 6.38 -7.89 9.81
N ALA A 126 5.17 -7.38 9.56
CA ALA A 126 4.50 -7.54 8.26
C ALA A 126 5.27 -6.85 7.12
N PHE A 127 5.81 -5.65 7.35
CA PHE A 127 6.63 -4.96 6.36
C PHE A 127 8.00 -5.61 6.14
N LEU A 128 8.60 -6.21 7.19
CA LEU A 128 9.83 -6.98 7.04
C LEU A 128 9.61 -8.25 6.19
N TYR A 129 8.51 -8.96 6.44
CA TYR A 129 8.07 -10.08 5.59
C TYR A 129 7.89 -9.62 4.14
N THR A 130 7.15 -8.53 3.91
CA THR A 130 6.85 -8.04 2.56
C THR A 130 8.12 -7.60 1.82
N GLY A 131 9.00 -6.83 2.47
CA GLY A 131 10.24 -6.33 1.87
C GLY A 131 11.20 -7.46 1.48
N SER A 132 11.34 -8.48 2.32
CA SER A 132 12.15 -9.66 2.00
C SER A 132 11.60 -10.45 0.82
N HIS A 133 10.27 -10.55 0.67
CA HIS A 133 9.64 -11.23 -0.47
C HIS A 133 9.73 -10.44 -1.77
N TYR A 134 9.72 -9.10 -1.72
CA TYR A 134 10.02 -8.28 -2.90
C TYR A 134 11.44 -8.51 -3.41
N LEU A 135 12.43 -8.55 -2.50
CA LEU A 135 13.81 -8.86 -2.88
C LEU A 135 13.96 -10.29 -3.42
N LEU A 136 13.27 -11.26 -2.82
CA LEU A 136 13.26 -12.64 -3.30
C LEU A 136 12.63 -12.76 -4.70
N ALA A 137 11.53 -12.04 -4.95
CA ALA A 137 10.87 -12.01 -6.24
C ALA A 137 11.78 -11.36 -7.31
N LEU A 138 12.48 -10.27 -6.98
CA LEU A 138 13.46 -9.66 -7.87
C LEU A 138 14.62 -10.61 -8.20
N ALA A 139 15.15 -11.32 -7.18
CA ALA A 139 16.22 -12.29 -7.38
C ALA A 139 15.77 -13.50 -8.21
N SER A 140 14.53 -13.97 -8.03
CA SER A 140 13.94 -15.08 -8.77
C SER A 140 13.73 -14.77 -10.24
N ASN A 141 13.46 -13.50 -10.56
CA ASN A 141 13.35 -13.00 -11.93
C ASN A 141 14.71 -12.58 -12.52
N GLY A 142 15.82 -12.84 -11.84
CA GLY A 142 17.17 -12.50 -12.33
C GLY A 142 17.51 -11.01 -12.28
N HIS A 143 16.73 -10.19 -11.57
CA HIS A 143 16.93 -8.74 -11.44
C HIS A 143 17.71 -8.34 -10.19
N ALA A 144 18.04 -9.30 -9.31
CA ALA A 144 18.88 -9.10 -8.15
C ALA A 144 19.91 -10.25 -8.02
N PRO A 145 21.00 -10.07 -7.23
CA PRO A 145 22.05 -11.07 -7.11
C PRO A 145 21.52 -12.43 -6.63
N LYS A 146 21.97 -13.53 -7.26
CA LYS A 146 21.54 -14.91 -6.93
C LYS A 146 21.77 -15.31 -5.47
N ILE A 147 22.65 -14.61 -4.75
CA ILE A 147 22.90 -14.82 -3.31
C ILE A 147 21.59 -14.64 -2.50
N LEU A 148 20.71 -13.74 -2.95
CA LEU A 148 19.44 -13.44 -2.28
C LEU A 148 18.41 -14.58 -2.38
N LEU A 149 18.60 -15.54 -3.29
CA LEU A 149 17.73 -16.72 -3.43
C LEU A 149 17.92 -17.76 -2.34
N LYS A 150 18.97 -17.66 -1.53
CA LYS A 150 19.26 -18.67 -0.51
C LYS A 150 18.24 -18.60 0.63
N THR A 151 17.48 -19.67 0.78
CA THR A 151 16.45 -19.86 1.80
C THR A 151 16.92 -20.79 2.92
N THR A 152 16.27 -20.70 4.09
CA THR A 152 16.43 -21.67 5.20
C THR A 152 15.77 -23.00 4.84
N THR A 153 16.01 -24.01 5.68
CA THR A 153 15.25 -25.28 5.65
C THR A 153 13.74 -25.08 5.84
N ALA A 154 13.32 -23.98 6.46
CA ALA A 154 11.92 -23.59 6.63
C ALA A 154 11.38 -22.73 5.47
N GLY A 155 12.17 -22.44 4.43
CA GLY A 155 11.75 -21.66 3.26
C GLY A 155 11.97 -20.14 3.36
N ASN A 156 12.52 -19.63 4.48
CA ASN A 156 12.66 -18.18 4.69
C ASN A 156 13.93 -17.61 4.02
N PRO A 157 13.86 -16.52 3.23
CA PRO A 157 15.00 -15.94 2.54
C PRO A 157 15.90 -15.10 3.47
N ILE A 158 16.90 -15.73 4.09
CA ILE A 158 17.73 -15.10 5.16
C ILE A 158 18.40 -13.81 4.70
N TYR A 159 19.05 -13.82 3.53
CA TYR A 159 19.78 -12.64 3.06
C TYR A 159 18.83 -11.49 2.69
N CYS A 160 17.64 -11.79 2.16
CA CYS A 160 16.63 -10.77 1.89
C CYS A 160 16.13 -10.13 3.19
N VAL A 161 15.90 -10.93 4.24
CA VAL A 161 15.55 -10.43 5.57
C VAL A 161 16.67 -9.57 6.13
N ALA A 162 17.92 -10.06 6.10
CA ALA A 162 19.07 -9.32 6.63
C ALA A 162 19.28 -7.97 5.95
N VAL A 163 19.20 -7.91 4.61
CA VAL A 163 19.29 -6.64 3.85
C VAL A 163 18.18 -5.69 4.27
N THR A 164 16.93 -6.16 4.35
CA THR A 164 15.79 -5.32 4.74
C THR A 164 15.93 -4.83 6.19
N SER A 165 16.44 -5.67 7.11
CA SER A 165 16.71 -5.29 8.50
C SER A 165 17.85 -4.28 8.65
N ILE A 166 18.87 -4.30 7.79
CA ILE A 166 19.95 -3.31 7.85
C ILE A 166 19.40 -1.90 7.59
N PHE A 167 18.46 -1.74 6.67
CA PHE A 167 17.83 -0.44 6.41
C PHE A 167 16.97 0.06 7.58
N SER A 168 16.44 -0.82 8.42
CA SER A 168 15.69 -0.38 9.61
C SER A 168 16.59 0.27 10.67
N LEU A 169 17.91 0.04 10.63
CA LEU A 169 18.89 0.73 11.49
C LEU A 169 18.91 2.24 11.25
N LEU A 170 18.44 2.74 10.10
CA LEU A 170 18.27 4.18 9.87
C LEU A 170 17.33 4.83 10.90
N THR A 171 16.47 4.04 11.57
CA THR A 171 15.60 4.52 12.65
C THR A 171 16.40 5.06 13.84
N TYR A 172 17.66 4.65 14.04
CA TYR A 172 18.55 5.17 15.08
C TYR A 172 18.87 6.67 14.94
N LEU A 173 18.63 7.28 13.77
CA LEU A 173 18.68 8.75 13.62
C LEU A 173 17.72 9.47 14.59
N SER A 174 16.67 8.78 15.06
CA SER A 174 15.74 9.29 16.05
C SER A 174 16.39 9.54 17.42
N VAL A 175 17.55 8.92 17.71
CA VAL A 175 18.27 9.10 18.98
C VAL A 175 18.94 10.47 19.03
N SER A 176 19.49 10.97 17.92
CA SER A 176 20.17 12.27 17.86
C SER A 176 19.20 13.44 17.64
N SER A 177 18.26 13.29 16.70
CA SER A 177 17.41 14.38 16.21
C SER A 177 15.99 14.35 16.82
N GLY A 178 15.66 13.28 17.54
CA GLY A 178 14.35 13.08 18.14
C GLY A 178 13.31 12.49 17.17
N PRO A 179 12.37 11.67 17.66
CA PRO A 179 11.39 10.97 16.82
C PRO A 179 10.41 11.92 16.13
N ASN A 180 10.14 13.09 16.71
CA ASN A 180 9.20 14.07 16.15
C ASN A 180 9.68 14.68 14.83
N GLN A 181 11.00 14.71 14.60
CA GLN A 181 11.58 15.20 13.34
C GLN A 181 11.75 14.06 12.33
N ILE A 182 12.27 12.91 12.77
CA ILE A 182 12.60 11.78 11.88
C ILE A 182 11.35 11.05 11.37
N PHE A 183 10.32 10.88 12.20
CA PHE A 183 9.10 10.18 11.79
C PHE A 183 8.39 10.84 10.60
N PRO A 184 8.14 12.17 10.57
CA PRO A 184 7.62 12.84 9.37
C PRO A 184 8.42 12.59 8.09
N TRP A 185 9.75 12.46 8.19
CA TRP A 185 10.60 12.20 7.02
C TRP A 185 10.34 10.80 6.46
N PHE A 186 10.38 9.77 7.31
CA PHE A 186 10.05 8.41 6.88
C PHE A 186 8.61 8.27 6.42
N GLN A 187 7.67 8.95 7.07
CA GLN A 187 6.27 9.00 6.67
C GLN A 187 6.15 9.55 5.23
N SER A 188 6.82 10.67 4.93
CA SER A 188 6.75 11.31 3.61
C SER A 188 7.41 10.45 2.54
N LEU A 189 8.62 9.93 2.81
CA LEU A 189 9.34 9.02 1.91
C LEU A 189 8.53 7.74 1.62
N SER A 190 7.98 7.11 2.66
CA SER A 190 7.14 5.91 2.50
C SER A 190 5.89 6.20 1.68
N THR A 191 5.24 7.35 1.90
CA THR A 191 4.05 7.75 1.14
C THR A 191 4.36 7.93 -0.35
N MET A 192 5.51 8.53 -0.68
CA MET A 192 6.00 8.65 -2.06
C MET A 192 6.26 7.29 -2.70
N CYS A 193 7.00 6.41 -2.04
CA CYS A 193 7.29 5.08 -2.56
C CYS A 193 6.00 4.27 -2.80
N THR A 194 5.03 4.33 -1.88
CA THR A 194 3.75 3.65 -2.00
C THR A 194 2.93 4.19 -3.18
N LEU A 195 2.81 5.52 -3.33
CA LEU A 195 2.06 6.10 -4.44
C LEU A 195 2.71 5.81 -5.80
N GLN A 196 4.04 5.79 -5.88
CA GLN A 196 4.77 5.38 -7.10
C GLN A 196 4.53 3.90 -7.42
N THR A 197 4.53 3.04 -6.39
CA THR A 197 4.22 1.62 -6.54
C THR A 197 2.81 1.42 -7.08
N TRP A 198 1.81 2.06 -6.49
CA TRP A 198 0.43 1.97 -6.97
C TRP A 198 0.23 2.57 -8.37
N SER A 199 0.93 3.66 -8.69
CA SER A 199 0.95 4.21 -10.06
C SER A 199 1.53 3.20 -11.05
N SER A 200 2.61 2.52 -10.67
CA SER A 200 3.24 1.49 -11.50
C SER A 200 2.34 0.26 -11.70
N ILE A 201 1.60 -0.14 -10.66
CA ILE A 201 0.56 -1.20 -10.77
C ILE A 201 -0.55 -0.78 -11.74
N CYS A 202 -1.00 0.48 -11.68
CA CYS A 202 -2.03 0.99 -12.60
C CYS A 202 -1.54 0.97 -14.05
N VAL A 203 -0.31 1.41 -14.31
CA VAL A 203 0.30 1.36 -15.65
C VAL A 203 0.43 -0.09 -16.13
N ALA A 204 0.93 -1.00 -15.29
CA ALA A 204 1.01 -2.42 -15.62
C ALA A 204 -0.37 -3.02 -15.94
N TYR A 205 -1.42 -2.61 -15.21
CA TYR A 205 -2.79 -3.03 -15.50
C TYR A 205 -3.30 -2.52 -16.86
N LEU A 206 -3.04 -1.25 -17.22
CA LEU A 206 -3.41 -0.71 -18.53
C LEU A 206 -2.71 -1.47 -19.66
N HIS A 207 -1.45 -1.85 -19.44
CA HIS A 207 -0.68 -2.65 -20.38
C HIS A 207 -1.23 -4.08 -20.51
N PHE A 208 -1.62 -4.70 -19.40
CA PHE A 208 -2.29 -6.00 -19.37
C PHE A 208 -3.66 -5.95 -20.08
N TYR A 209 -4.46 -4.92 -19.81
CA TYR A 209 -5.74 -4.70 -20.48
C TYR A 209 -5.58 -4.53 -22.00
N GLY A 210 -4.56 -3.78 -22.43
CA GLY A 210 -4.21 -3.63 -23.84
C GLY A 210 -3.81 -4.96 -24.49
N ALA A 211 -3.05 -5.80 -23.78
CA ALA A 211 -2.64 -7.12 -24.27
C ALA A 211 -3.83 -8.09 -24.43
N LEU A 212 -4.77 -8.09 -23.48
CA LEU A 212 -6.00 -8.88 -23.60
C LEU A 212 -6.80 -8.50 -24.85
N LYS A 213 -6.94 -7.20 -25.10
CA LYS A 213 -7.67 -6.68 -26.27
C LYS A 213 -6.96 -7.03 -27.59
N ALA A 214 -5.64 -6.95 -27.62
CA ALA A 214 -4.85 -7.29 -28.80
C ALA A 214 -4.87 -8.80 -29.12
N ASN A 215 -4.95 -9.65 -28.09
CA ASN A 215 -4.97 -11.11 -28.23
C ASN A 215 -6.40 -11.70 -28.26
N HIS A 216 -7.43 -10.87 -28.40
CA HIS A 216 -8.85 -11.29 -28.43
C HIS A 216 -9.28 -12.15 -27.23
N VAL A 217 -8.65 -11.96 -26.06
CA VAL A 217 -9.03 -12.65 -24.83
C VAL A 217 -10.15 -11.88 -24.14
N ASP A 218 -11.30 -12.53 -23.98
CA ASP A 218 -12.42 -11.92 -23.27
C ASP A 218 -12.11 -11.76 -21.78
N ARG A 219 -12.52 -10.63 -21.19
CA ARG A 219 -12.33 -10.35 -19.77
C ARG A 219 -13.24 -11.20 -18.87
N GLY A 220 -14.29 -11.79 -19.43
CA GLY A 220 -15.15 -12.74 -18.73
C GLY A 220 -14.43 -14.02 -18.32
N THR A 221 -13.32 -14.36 -18.95
CA THR A 221 -12.53 -15.56 -18.61
C THR A 221 -11.70 -15.40 -17.34
N LEU A 222 -11.49 -14.15 -16.88
CA LEU A 222 -10.69 -13.82 -15.71
C LEU A 222 -11.42 -14.16 -14.41
N VAL A 223 -10.71 -14.78 -13.46
CA VAL A 223 -11.21 -15.05 -12.08
C VAL A 223 -11.79 -13.81 -11.42
N HIS A 224 -11.15 -12.64 -11.61
CA HIS A 224 -11.61 -11.40 -11.03
C HIS A 224 -11.62 -10.27 -12.06
N ARG A 225 -12.77 -9.60 -12.15
CA ARG A 225 -12.98 -8.42 -12.97
C ARG A 225 -13.31 -7.23 -12.11
N ALA A 226 -12.45 -6.21 -12.12
CA ALA A 226 -12.78 -4.93 -11.55
C ALA A 226 -13.81 -4.20 -12.44
N PRO A 227 -14.83 -3.55 -11.85
CA PRO A 227 -15.78 -2.74 -12.60
C PRO A 227 -15.10 -1.50 -13.20
N LEU A 228 -15.73 -0.89 -14.21
CA LEU A 228 -15.33 0.40 -14.83
C LEU A 228 -13.95 0.41 -15.53
N GLN A 229 -13.37 -0.74 -15.83
CA GLN A 229 -12.08 -0.82 -16.53
C GLN A 229 -12.22 -0.59 -18.04
N PRO A 230 -11.32 0.17 -18.68
CA PRO A 230 -10.05 0.69 -18.16
C PRO A 230 -10.14 2.09 -17.53
N TYR A 231 -11.26 2.80 -17.71
CA TYR A 231 -11.41 4.20 -17.27
C TYR A 231 -11.19 4.39 -15.77
N GLY A 232 -11.64 3.45 -14.94
CA GLY A 232 -11.41 3.46 -13.50
C GLY A 232 -9.92 3.48 -13.14
N THR A 233 -9.09 2.67 -13.82
CA THR A 233 -7.64 2.68 -13.60
C THR A 233 -6.99 3.98 -14.06
N ILE A 234 -7.46 4.57 -15.17
CA ILE A 234 -6.93 5.86 -15.66
C ILE A 234 -7.23 6.98 -14.64
N ILE A 235 -8.46 7.04 -14.12
CA ILE A 235 -8.86 8.05 -13.12
C ILE A 235 -8.02 7.89 -11.85
N ILE A 236 -7.83 6.66 -11.36
CA ILE A 236 -7.02 6.37 -10.17
C ILE A 236 -5.55 6.74 -10.40
N LEU A 237 -4.98 6.43 -11.57
CA LEU A 237 -3.62 6.80 -11.92
C LEU A 237 -3.43 8.33 -11.90
N ILE A 238 -4.32 9.08 -12.54
CA ILE A 238 -4.27 10.55 -12.53
C ILE A 238 -4.35 11.07 -11.09
N PHE A 239 -5.22 10.48 -10.27
CA PHE A 239 -5.36 10.88 -8.87
C PHE A 239 -4.09 10.65 -8.06
N PHE A 240 -3.41 9.50 -8.22
CA PHE A 240 -2.13 9.24 -7.56
C PHE A 240 -1.03 10.19 -8.04
N LEU A 241 -0.96 10.48 -9.35
CA LEU A 241 0.00 11.44 -9.90
C LEU A 241 -0.21 12.85 -9.33
N ILE A 242 -1.46 13.29 -9.17
CA ILE A 242 -1.78 14.55 -8.50
C ILE A 242 -1.26 14.54 -7.07
N ILE A 243 -1.52 13.48 -6.28
CA ILE A 243 -1.04 13.43 -4.90
C ILE A 243 0.50 13.43 -4.83
N ILE A 244 1.19 12.75 -5.75
CA ILE A 244 2.67 12.75 -5.82
C ILE A 244 3.20 14.17 -6.06
N VAL A 245 2.67 14.88 -7.07
CA VAL A 245 3.12 16.23 -7.43
C VAL A 245 2.86 17.22 -6.29
N PHE A 246 1.71 17.09 -5.62
CA PHE A 246 1.31 18.02 -4.58
C PHE A 246 1.70 17.55 -3.17
N ASN A 247 2.40 16.43 -2.98
CA ASN A 247 2.69 15.91 -1.63
C ASN A 247 3.43 16.92 -0.75
N GLY A 248 4.40 17.64 -1.34
CA GLY A 248 5.18 18.68 -0.68
C GLY A 248 4.66 20.10 -0.95
N PHE A 249 3.37 20.29 -1.27
CA PHE A 249 2.84 21.62 -1.63
C PHE A 249 3.07 22.67 -0.53
N ALA A 250 3.05 22.23 0.73
CA ALA A 250 3.26 23.05 1.92
C ALA A 250 4.58 23.83 1.94
N ILE A 251 5.60 23.31 1.25
CA ILE A 251 6.96 23.86 1.22
C ILE A 251 7.03 25.10 0.33
N PHE A 252 6.13 25.19 -0.67
CA PHE A 252 6.07 26.32 -1.58
C PHE A 252 5.32 27.54 -1.01
N PHE A 253 4.76 27.45 0.21
CA PHE A 253 4.16 28.60 0.89
C PHE A 253 5.21 29.51 1.53
N PRO A 254 5.03 30.84 1.46
CA PRO A 254 5.97 31.80 2.03
C PRO A 254 6.16 31.55 3.54
N ARG A 255 7.43 31.53 4.00
CA ARG A 255 7.95 31.16 5.35
C ARG A 255 8.20 29.67 5.65
N ASN A 256 7.81 28.72 4.80
CA ASN A 256 8.01 27.28 5.06
C ASN A 256 9.10 26.62 4.19
N TRP A 257 9.91 27.43 3.49
CA TRP A 257 10.96 26.91 2.63
C TRP A 257 12.12 26.34 3.45
N GLU A 258 12.16 25.01 3.54
CA GLU A 258 13.25 24.28 4.16
C GLU A 258 13.75 23.22 3.17
N VAL A 259 15.05 23.28 2.85
CA VAL A 259 15.67 22.39 1.85
C VAL A 259 15.51 20.92 2.24
N TYR A 260 15.59 20.60 3.54
CA TYR A 260 15.42 19.24 4.05
C TYR A 260 14.04 18.66 3.75
N ASN A 261 12.97 19.45 3.96
CA ASN A 261 11.60 19.02 3.68
C ASN A 261 11.36 18.89 2.17
N PHE A 262 11.95 19.77 1.35
CA PHE A 262 11.87 19.69 -0.11
C PHE A 262 12.52 18.40 -0.63
N VAL A 263 13.75 18.12 -0.18
CA VAL A 263 14.46 16.91 -0.59
C VAL A 263 13.68 15.67 -0.12
N THR A 264 13.28 15.59 1.15
CA THR A 264 12.56 14.40 1.65
C THR A 264 11.20 14.19 0.98
N ALA A 265 10.49 15.25 0.58
CA ALA A 265 9.21 15.14 -0.12
C ALA A 265 9.36 14.71 -1.59
N TYR A 266 10.41 15.13 -2.29
CA TYR A 266 10.52 14.92 -3.75
C TYR A 266 11.65 14.01 -4.21
N ILE A 267 12.62 13.65 -3.37
CA ILE A 267 13.77 12.81 -3.74
C ILE A 267 13.36 11.43 -4.28
N GLY A 268 12.20 10.91 -3.87
CA GLY A 268 11.66 9.65 -4.38
C GLY A 268 11.37 9.69 -5.88
N ILE A 269 11.02 10.84 -6.44
CA ILE A 269 10.70 11.00 -7.87
C ILE A 269 11.93 10.74 -8.76
N PRO A 270 13.05 11.49 -8.63
CA PRO A 270 14.23 11.23 -9.44
C PRO A 270 14.82 9.85 -9.15
N ILE A 271 14.81 9.36 -7.90
CA ILE A 271 15.29 8.01 -7.58
C ILE A 271 14.51 6.95 -8.38
N PHE A 272 13.18 7.05 -8.41
CA PHE A 272 12.33 6.12 -9.17
C PHE A 272 12.69 6.09 -10.65
N PHE A 273 12.82 7.26 -11.30
CA PHE A 273 13.17 7.34 -12.71
C PHE A 273 14.61 6.89 -12.99
N ILE A 274 15.57 7.23 -12.11
CA ILE A 274 16.95 6.76 -12.23
C ILE A 274 17.02 5.25 -12.13
N LEU A 275 16.30 4.63 -11.19
CA LEU A 275 16.27 3.17 -11.05
C LEU A 275 15.57 2.52 -12.24
N LEU A 276 14.45 3.07 -12.70
CA LEU A 276 13.71 2.55 -13.85
C LEU A 276 14.51 2.64 -15.15
N PHE A 277 14.99 3.83 -15.50
CA PHE A 277 15.78 4.04 -16.72
C PHE A 277 17.18 3.43 -16.62
N GLY A 278 17.79 3.44 -15.43
CA GLY A 278 19.07 2.78 -15.18
C GLY A 278 18.97 1.28 -15.39
N PHE A 279 17.93 0.64 -14.85
CA PHE A 279 17.65 -0.78 -15.10
C PHE A 279 17.43 -1.07 -16.59
N LYS A 280 16.65 -0.23 -17.27
CA LYS A 280 16.37 -0.37 -18.70
C LYS A 280 17.61 -0.21 -19.57
N LEU A 281 18.48 0.74 -19.23
CA LEU A 281 19.73 0.98 -19.95
C LEU A 281 20.75 -0.15 -19.74
N LEU A 282 20.86 -0.67 -18.51
CA LEU A 282 21.78 -1.76 -18.18
C LEU A 282 21.34 -3.09 -18.82
N ASN A 283 20.04 -3.41 -18.76
CA ASN A 283 19.51 -4.67 -19.28
C ASN A 283 19.08 -4.59 -20.76
N ARG A 284 19.18 -3.41 -21.38
CA ARG A 284 18.80 -3.16 -22.78
C ARG A 284 17.41 -3.71 -23.13
N THR A 285 16.45 -3.54 -22.23
CA THR A 285 15.08 -4.00 -22.47
C THR A 285 14.34 -3.05 -23.41
N HIS A 286 13.46 -3.59 -24.25
CA HIS A 286 12.66 -2.83 -25.21
C HIS A 286 11.18 -2.89 -24.83
N TRP A 287 10.43 -1.86 -25.23
CA TRP A 287 8.98 -1.84 -25.03
C TRP A 287 8.30 -2.85 -25.95
N LEU A 288 7.68 -3.88 -25.38
CA LEU A 288 6.96 -4.87 -26.17
C LEU A 288 5.58 -4.34 -26.60
N PRO A 289 5.20 -4.50 -27.89
CA PRO A 289 3.88 -4.15 -28.37
C PRO A 289 2.81 -5.02 -27.70
N CYS A 290 1.58 -4.49 -27.59
CA CYS A 290 0.50 -5.17 -26.85
C CYS A 290 0.20 -6.59 -27.35
N SER A 291 0.41 -6.89 -28.64
CA SER A 291 0.18 -8.20 -29.23
C SER A 291 1.20 -9.26 -28.80
N GLU A 292 2.45 -8.87 -28.55
CA GLU A 292 3.56 -9.78 -28.24
C GLU A 292 3.76 -10.01 -26.75
N ARG A 293 2.98 -9.32 -25.90
CA ARG A 293 3.07 -9.49 -24.46
C ARG A 293 2.54 -10.84 -24.04
N ASP A 294 3.36 -11.56 -23.31
CA ASP A 294 3.00 -12.87 -22.81
C ASP A 294 1.89 -12.79 -21.75
N LEU A 295 0.88 -13.63 -21.97
CA LEU A 295 -0.31 -13.81 -21.13
C LEU A 295 -0.35 -15.22 -20.51
N TYR A 296 0.44 -16.16 -21.01
CA TYR A 296 0.23 -17.59 -20.74
C TYR A 296 1.32 -18.26 -19.91
N THR A 297 2.53 -17.68 -19.80
CA THR A 297 3.59 -18.30 -18.99
C THR A 297 3.19 -18.40 -17.51
N GLY A 298 3.44 -19.58 -16.91
CA GLY A 298 3.10 -19.87 -15.52
C GLY A 298 1.60 -20.13 -15.25
N LYS A 299 0.73 -19.96 -16.25
CA LYS A 299 -0.71 -20.24 -16.12
C LYS A 299 -0.99 -21.73 -15.88
N ALA A 300 -0.37 -22.60 -16.66
CA ALA A 300 -0.62 -24.04 -16.60
C ALA A 300 -0.31 -24.62 -15.21
N GLU A 301 0.73 -24.13 -14.54
CA GLU A 301 1.09 -24.55 -13.18
C GLU A 301 0.04 -24.10 -12.16
N ILE A 302 -0.47 -22.86 -12.26
CA ILE A 302 -1.52 -22.34 -11.39
C ILE A 302 -2.85 -23.07 -11.61
N ASP A 303 -3.19 -23.35 -12.87
CA ASP A 303 -4.41 -24.07 -13.22
C ASP A 303 -4.36 -25.53 -12.73
N ALA A 304 -3.21 -26.20 -12.87
CA ALA A 304 -3.00 -27.54 -12.31
C ALA A 304 -3.09 -27.57 -10.77
N LEU A 305 -2.58 -26.53 -10.09
CA LEU A 305 -2.74 -26.41 -8.64
C LEU A 305 -4.20 -26.23 -8.23
N ASP A 306 -5.02 -25.56 -9.05
CA ASP A 306 -6.45 -25.33 -8.79
C ASP A 306 -7.26 -26.63 -8.79
N GLU A 307 -6.92 -27.58 -9.68
CA GLU A 307 -7.55 -28.91 -9.75
C GLU A 307 -7.35 -29.74 -8.47
N ILE A 308 -6.28 -29.47 -7.73
CA ILE A 308 -5.95 -30.16 -6.48
C ILE A 308 -6.80 -29.64 -5.30
N TRP A 309 -7.27 -28.39 -5.35
CA TRP A 309 -8.00 -27.79 -4.24
C TRP A 309 -9.48 -28.15 -4.28
N GLU A 310 -9.93 -29.01 -3.37
CA GLU A 310 -11.36 -29.24 -3.15
C GLU A 310 -12.09 -27.91 -2.85
N HIS A 311 -13.14 -27.63 -3.61
CA HIS A 311 -14.01 -26.49 -3.36
C HIS A 311 -14.88 -26.75 -2.13
N ASP A 312 -14.45 -26.26 -0.96
CA ASP A 312 -15.25 -26.29 0.25
C ASP A 312 -16.65 -25.72 -0.01
N LYS A 313 -17.68 -26.59 0.10
CA LYS A 313 -19.09 -26.19 0.01
C LYS A 313 -19.44 -25.29 1.19
N PRO A 314 -20.21 -24.19 0.99
CA PRO A 314 -20.60 -23.30 2.09
C PRO A 314 -21.37 -24.07 3.14
N LYS A 315 -20.92 -24.02 4.40
CA LYS A 315 -21.51 -24.80 5.50
C LYS A 315 -22.83 -24.20 5.99
N ASN A 316 -23.02 -22.88 5.89
CA ASN A 316 -24.20 -22.15 6.39
C ASN A 316 -24.81 -21.18 5.36
N SER A 317 -26.11 -20.85 5.49
CA SER A 317 -26.81 -19.88 4.63
C SER A 317 -26.20 -18.47 4.66
N TRP A 318 -25.67 -18.05 5.81
CA TRP A 318 -24.88 -16.82 5.94
C TRP A 318 -23.57 -16.87 5.17
N GLN A 319 -22.88 -18.03 5.18
CA GLN A 319 -21.70 -18.22 4.34
C GLN A 319 -22.06 -18.21 2.85
N ARG A 320 -23.22 -18.76 2.47
CA ARG A 320 -23.69 -18.77 1.08
C ARG A 320 -24.00 -17.36 0.57
N ILE A 321 -24.69 -16.54 1.36
CA ILE A 321 -24.94 -15.12 1.04
C ILE A 321 -23.60 -14.36 1.00
N PHE A 322 -22.74 -14.59 1.99
CA PHE A 322 -21.42 -13.96 2.07
C PHE A 322 -20.51 -14.36 0.91
N GLU A 323 -20.61 -15.60 0.42
CA GLU A 323 -19.86 -16.10 -0.74
C GLU A 323 -20.44 -15.62 -2.06
N LEU A 324 -21.76 -15.59 -2.23
CA LEU A 324 -22.40 -14.95 -3.38
C LEU A 324 -22.00 -13.47 -3.48
N TYR A 325 -21.96 -12.79 -2.34
CA TYR A 325 -21.52 -11.40 -2.29
C TYR A 325 -20.02 -11.32 -2.58
N CYS A 326 -19.15 -12.07 -1.89
CA CYS A 326 -17.69 -12.00 -2.02
C CYS A 326 -17.14 -12.49 -3.37
N LEU A 327 -17.76 -13.49 -3.98
CA LEU A 327 -17.38 -14.09 -5.27
C LEU A 327 -18.16 -13.51 -6.44
N GLY A 328 -18.94 -12.43 -6.23
CA GLY A 328 -19.76 -11.72 -7.22
C GLY A 328 -19.66 -12.23 -8.65
N TYR A 329 -20.63 -13.05 -9.05
CA TYR A 329 -20.74 -13.73 -10.34
C TYR A 329 -19.61 -14.73 -10.65
N ALA A 330 -19.55 -15.83 -9.91
CA ALA A 330 -18.91 -17.07 -10.34
C ALA A 330 -19.98 -18.17 -10.48
N SER A 331 -20.85 -18.01 -11.48
CA SER A 331 -21.60 -19.12 -12.06
C SER A 331 -21.20 -19.21 -13.53
N CYS A 332 -19.99 -19.71 -13.77
CA CYS A 332 -19.64 -20.35 -15.04
C CYS A 332 -18.43 -21.24 -14.76
N GLU A 333 -18.61 -22.54 -14.96
CA GLU A 333 -17.51 -23.51 -15.01
C GLU A 333 -16.48 -23.06 -16.05
N SER A 334 -15.20 -23.36 -15.78
CA SER A 334 -13.98 -22.95 -16.49
C SER A 334 -13.52 -21.50 -16.24
N ILE A 335 -12.48 -21.33 -15.40
CA ILE A 335 -11.98 -20.00 -15.02
C ILE A 335 -10.44 -19.96 -15.08
N GLN A 336 -9.94 -19.15 -16.02
CA GLN A 336 -8.54 -18.95 -16.35
C GLN A 336 -7.95 -17.77 -15.56
N THR A 337 -6.74 -17.91 -15.04
CA THR A 337 -6.00 -16.80 -14.39
C THR A 337 -4.69 -16.53 -15.12
N TYR A 338 -4.37 -15.25 -15.31
CA TYR A 338 -3.19 -14.77 -16.02
C TYR A 338 -2.13 -14.32 -15.03
N HIS A 339 -0.89 -14.78 -15.20
CA HIS A 339 0.25 -14.32 -14.40
C HIS A 339 0.93 -13.15 -15.12
N ILE A 340 0.89 -11.95 -14.53
CA ILE A 340 1.56 -10.75 -15.05
C ILE A 340 3.04 -10.81 -14.65
N ARG A 341 3.83 -11.73 -15.22
CA ARG A 341 5.30 -11.78 -14.99
C ARG A 341 6.06 -10.85 -15.92
N GLU A 342 5.63 -10.70 -17.17
CA GLU A 342 6.41 -9.97 -18.18
C GLU A 342 5.92 -8.55 -18.48
N CYS A 343 4.75 -8.15 -17.97
CA CYS A 343 4.17 -6.84 -18.30
C CYS A 343 4.94 -5.66 -17.69
N PHE A 344 5.74 -5.89 -16.63
CA PHE A 344 6.57 -4.86 -16.00
C PHE A 344 7.97 -4.73 -16.63
N ILE A 345 8.50 -5.82 -17.19
CA ILE A 345 9.81 -5.86 -17.87
C ILE A 345 9.69 -5.35 -19.32
N SER A 346 8.47 -5.41 -19.85
CA SER A 346 8.06 -4.78 -21.12
C SER A 346 7.86 -3.26 -21.03
N LEU A 347 8.05 -2.66 -19.85
CA LEU A 347 8.21 -1.21 -19.65
C LEU A 347 9.66 -0.77 -19.82
#